data_AF-A0A1G3WJ74-F1
#
_entry.id   AF-A0A1G3WJ74-F1
#
_cell.length_a   1.000
_cell.length_b   1.000
_cell.length_c   1.000
_cell.angle_alpha   90.00
_cell.angle_beta   90.00
_cell.angle_gamma   90.00
#
_symmetry.space_group_name_H-M   'P 1'
#
loop_
_entity.id
_entity.type
_entity.pdbx_description
1 polymer ?
#
loop_
_entity_poly.entity_id
_entity_poly.type
_entity_poly.pdbx_seq_one_letter_code
_entity_poly.pdbx_strand_id
1 'polypeptide(L)'
;MTLPVQPSSEIIGEIVKNAEKYQQVVLCTYNANIYQSQIELIDKLSDMKIELHVISMRNPYDLHYAKKIENYVCIYEYTPNSVRALLEYLRGELIPKGMIPVSYE
;
A
#
# COMPACT_ATOMS: atom_id res chain seq x y z
N MET A 1 -8.00 -0.50 -13.07
CA MET A 1 -9.06 0.09 -12.23
C MET A 1 -8.44 1.24 -11.47
N THR A 2 -9.10 2.39 -11.38
CA THR A 2 -8.59 3.54 -10.61
C THR A 2 -9.12 3.46 -9.18
N LEU A 3 -8.24 3.49 -8.19
CA LEU A 3 -8.62 3.53 -6.77
C LEU A 3 -8.91 4.99 -6.38
N PRO A 4 -10.12 5.34 -5.93
CA PRO A 4 -10.38 6.64 -5.32
C PRO A 4 -9.59 6.77 -4.01
N VAL A 5 -9.21 7.98 -3.63
CA VAL A 5 -8.48 8.24 -2.37
C VAL A 5 -9.28 7.79 -1.13
N GLN A 6 -10.60 7.87 -1.21
CA GLN A 6 -11.50 7.37 -0.17
C GLN A 6 -12.47 6.37 -0.82
N PRO A 7 -12.05 5.10 -1.03
CA PRO A 7 -12.92 4.11 -1.64
C PRO A 7 -14.15 3.86 -0.75
N SER A 8 -15.31 3.64 -1.36
CA SER A 8 -16.51 3.21 -0.66
C SER A 8 -16.45 1.70 -0.38
N SER A 9 -17.31 1.20 0.52
CA SER A 9 -17.37 -0.23 0.84
C SER A 9 -17.66 -1.10 -0.39
N GLU A 10 -18.45 -0.60 -1.35
CA GLU A 10 -18.73 -1.29 -2.61
C GLU A 10 -17.46 -1.43 -3.46
N ILE A 11 -16.72 -0.33 -3.64
CA ILE A 11 -15.45 -0.34 -4.41
C ILE A 11 -14.43 -1.25 -3.74
N ILE A 12 -14.34 -1.22 -2.41
CA ILE A 12 -13.47 -2.15 -1.65
C ILE A 12 -13.85 -3.60 -1.94
N GLY A 13 -15.15 -3.93 -1.90
CA GLY A 13 -15.64 -5.28 -2.20
C GLY A 13 -15.30 -5.73 -3.64
N GLU A 14 -15.43 -4.83 -4.61
CA GLU A 14 -15.05 -5.10 -6.00
C GLU A 14 -13.55 -5.36 -6.15
N ILE A 15 -12.71 -4.55 -5.50
CA ILE A 15 -11.25 -4.70 -5.54
C ILE A 15 -10.84 -6.02 -4.90
N VAL A 16 -11.33 -6.32 -3.70
CA VAL A 16 -11.03 -7.58 -2.98
C VAL A 16 -11.43 -8.79 -3.82
N LYS A 17 -12.63 -8.79 -4.39
CA LYS A 17 -13.07 -9.87 -5.28
C LYS A 17 -12.19 -10.00 -6.52
N ASN A 18 -11.73 -8.89 -7.10
CA ASN A 18 -10.86 -8.94 -8.27
C ASN A 18 -9.43 -9.38 -7.92
N ALA A 19 -8.95 -9.07 -6.71
CA ALA A 19 -7.64 -9.44 -6.22
C ALA A 19 -7.47 -10.97 -6.12
N GLU A 20 -8.54 -11.74 -5.90
CA GLU A 20 -8.52 -13.22 -5.88
C GLU A 20 -7.97 -13.85 -7.17
N LYS A 21 -8.00 -13.12 -8.28
CA LYS A 21 -7.52 -13.60 -9.59
C LYS A 21 -6.01 -13.46 -9.77
N TYR A 22 -5.33 -12.80 -8.84
CA TYR A 22 -3.91 -12.47 -8.94
C TYR A 22 -3.15 -13.10 -7.78
N GLN A 23 -1.92 -13.52 -8.04
CA GLN A 23 -1.03 -14.05 -7.01
C GLN A 23 -0.37 -12.94 -6.20
N GLN A 24 -0.16 -11.77 -6.82
CA GLN A 24 0.48 -10.62 -6.21
C GLN A 24 -0.35 -9.36 -6.47
N VAL A 25 -0.45 -8.50 -5.47
CA VAL A 25 -1.14 -7.20 -5.54
C VAL A 25 -0.23 -6.11 -4.99
N VAL A 26 -0.08 -5.04 -5.76
CA VAL A 26 0.60 -3.82 -5.32
C VAL A 26 -0.45 -2.75 -5.04
N LEU A 27 -0.55 -2.33 -3.78
CA LEU A 27 -1.48 -1.30 -3.33
C LEU A 27 -0.71 -0.01 -3.01
N CYS A 28 -0.93 1.04 -3.80
CA CYS A 28 -0.40 2.36 -3.52
C CYS A 28 -1.39 3.17 -2.67
N THR A 29 -0.97 3.60 -1.48
CA THR A 29 -1.79 4.37 -0.54
C THR A 29 -1.38 5.83 -0.52
N TYR A 30 -2.30 6.70 -0.09
CA TYR A 30 -2.05 8.11 0.06
C TYR A 30 -2.73 8.63 1.32
N ASN A 31 -1.95 8.93 2.37
CA ASN A 31 -2.45 9.43 3.66
C ASN A 31 -3.54 8.55 4.29
N ALA A 32 -3.30 7.24 4.43
CA ALA A 32 -4.31 6.33 4.95
C ALA A 32 -4.70 6.64 6.41
N ASN A 33 -3.83 7.35 7.15
CA ASN A 33 -4.18 7.91 8.47
C ASN A 33 -5.35 8.90 8.42
N ILE A 34 -5.53 9.61 7.30
CA ILE A 34 -6.65 10.53 7.06
C ILE A 34 -7.80 9.77 6.39
N TYR A 35 -7.47 8.98 5.35
CA TYR A 35 -8.46 8.25 4.55
C TYR A 35 -8.54 6.79 4.99
N GLN A 36 -9.17 6.58 6.14
CA GLN A 36 -9.21 5.27 6.83
C GLN A 36 -9.86 4.14 6.03
N SER A 37 -10.64 4.42 4.97
CA SER A 37 -11.14 3.36 4.09
C SER A 37 -10.02 2.70 3.26
N GLN A 38 -8.87 3.36 3.09
CA GLN A 38 -7.67 2.68 2.59
C GLN A 38 -7.11 1.67 3.60
N ILE A 39 -7.20 1.94 4.91
CA ILE A 39 -6.82 0.97 5.96
C ILE A 39 -7.74 -0.25 5.92
N GLU A 40 -9.05 -0.05 5.78
CA GLU A 40 -10.01 -1.15 5.60
C GLU A 40 -9.64 -2.02 4.38
N LEU A 41 -9.27 -1.39 3.26
CA LEU A 41 -8.83 -2.10 2.06
C LEU A 41 -7.54 -2.89 2.31
N ILE A 42 -6.55 -2.31 2.98
CA ILE A 42 -5.31 -3.00 3.37
C ILE A 42 -5.64 -4.24 4.19
N ASP A 43 -6.38 -4.08 5.29
CA ASP A 43 -6.68 -5.19 6.19
C ASP A 43 -7.43 -6.34 5.48
N LYS A 44 -8.39 -6.01 4.59
CA LYS A 44 -9.11 -7.05 3.82
C LYS A 44 -8.21 -7.78 2.83
N LEU A 45 -7.34 -7.06 2.11
CA LEU A 45 -6.41 -7.69 1.18
C LEU A 45 -5.36 -8.53 1.92
N SER A 46 -4.91 -8.08 3.09
CA SER A 46 -3.96 -8.81 3.93
C SER A 46 -4.49 -10.12 4.49
N ASP A 47 -5.81 -10.28 4.62
CA ASP A 47 -6.44 -11.53 5.04
C ASP A 47 -6.60 -12.54 3.90
N MET A 48 -6.26 -12.17 2.67
CA MET A 48 -6.32 -13.04 1.50
C MET A 48 -5.05 -13.86 1.34
N LYS A 49 -5.14 -14.97 0.61
CA LYS A 49 -3.97 -15.79 0.21
C LYS A 49 -3.28 -15.21 -1.03
N ILE A 50 -2.85 -13.96 -0.94
CA ILE A 50 -2.14 -13.24 -2.02
C ILE A 50 -0.88 -12.60 -1.45
N GLU A 51 0.12 -12.37 -2.30
CA GLU A 51 1.30 -11.60 -1.95
C GLU A 51 0.98 -10.10 -2.06
N LEU A 52 0.67 -9.46 -0.94
CA LEU A 52 0.34 -8.03 -0.89
C LEU A 52 1.59 -7.19 -0.62
N HIS A 53 1.83 -6.19 -1.47
CA HIS A 53 2.80 -5.12 -1.27
C HIS A 53 2.08 -3.78 -1.08
N VAL A 54 2.23 -3.17 0.08
CA VAL A 54 1.65 -1.85 0.38
C VAL A 54 2.73 -0.78 0.24
N ILE A 55 2.48 0.19 -0.63
CA ILE A 55 3.40 1.27 -0.97
C ILE A 55 2.81 2.60 -0.51
N SER A 56 3.37 3.21 0.53
CA SER A 56 2.97 4.54 0.96
C SER A 56 3.59 5.62 0.09
N MET A 57 2.72 6.38 -0.57
CA MET A 57 3.10 7.43 -1.52
C MET A 57 3.28 8.81 -0.85
N ARG A 58 3.08 8.92 0.48
CA ARG A 58 3.15 10.23 1.17
C ARG A 58 3.68 10.13 2.60
N ASN A 59 2.89 9.61 3.53
CA ASN A 59 3.28 9.52 4.94
C ASN A 59 3.31 8.07 5.43
N PRO A 60 4.24 7.71 6.32
CA PRO A 60 4.46 6.32 6.71
C PRO A 60 3.45 5.82 7.76
N TYR A 61 2.29 6.46 7.93
CA TYR A 61 1.40 6.20 9.07
C TYR A 61 0.47 5.00 8.87
N ASP A 62 0.45 4.38 7.69
CA ASP A 62 -0.41 3.23 7.42
C ASP A 62 -0.10 2.07 8.38
N LEU A 63 1.18 1.83 8.70
CA LEU A 63 1.63 0.83 9.67
C LEU A 63 1.10 1.06 11.09
N HIS A 64 0.74 2.30 11.44
CA HIS A 64 0.16 2.58 12.75
C HIS A 64 -1.28 2.09 12.87
N TYR A 65 -2.03 2.09 11.76
CA TYR A 65 -3.47 1.79 11.76
C TYR A 65 -3.80 0.39 11.22
N ALA A 66 -3.07 -0.07 10.20
CA ALA A 66 -3.26 -1.40 9.62
C ALA A 66 -2.55 -2.47 10.47
N LYS A 67 -3.22 -3.60 10.69
CA LYS A 67 -2.74 -4.59 11.67
C LYS A 67 -1.85 -5.67 11.07
N LYS A 68 -1.92 -5.88 9.76
CA LYS A 68 -1.37 -7.05 9.07
C LYS A 68 -0.69 -6.66 7.76
N ILE A 69 0.37 -5.86 7.82
CA ILE A 69 1.17 -5.57 6.63
C ILE A 69 2.47 -6.35 6.69
N GLU A 70 2.66 -7.29 5.76
CA GLU A 70 3.90 -8.07 5.65
C GLU A 70 4.95 -7.35 4.80
N ASN A 71 4.57 -6.87 3.61
CA ASN A 71 5.46 -6.13 2.71
C ASN A 71 5.04 -4.66 2.67
N TYR A 72 5.85 -3.78 3.25
CA TYR A 72 5.60 -2.34 3.31
C TYR A 72 6.82 -1.53 2.86
N VAL A 73 6.61 -0.56 1.97
CA VAL A 73 7.63 0.42 1.58
C VAL A 73 7.06 1.82 1.55
N CYS A 74 7.83 2.78 2.06
CA CYS A 74 7.54 4.21 1.94
C CYS A 74 8.37 4.82 0.82
N ILE A 75 7.71 5.52 -0.10
CA ILE A 75 8.40 6.32 -1.12
C ILE A 75 8.24 7.84 -0.92
N TYR A 76 7.43 8.24 0.07
CA TYR A 76 7.23 9.61 0.60
C TYR A 76 6.68 10.66 -0.37
N GLU A 77 6.71 10.39 -1.67
CA GLU A 77 6.16 11.23 -2.73
C GLU A 77 5.87 10.41 -3.99
N TYR A 78 5.09 10.97 -4.90
CA TYR A 78 4.71 10.35 -6.18
C TYR A 78 5.33 11.08 -7.40
N THR A 79 6.50 11.70 -7.21
CA THR A 79 7.25 12.31 -8.31
C THR A 79 7.73 11.25 -9.31
N PRO A 80 8.00 11.60 -10.58
CA PRO A 80 8.51 10.63 -11.55
C PRO A 80 9.79 9.91 -11.11
N ASN A 81 10.66 10.56 -10.33
CA ASN A 81 11.88 9.94 -9.80
C ASN A 81 11.56 8.91 -8.71
N SER A 82 10.65 9.24 -7.80
CA SER A 82 10.17 8.31 -6.77
C SER A 82 9.51 7.07 -7.39
N VAL A 83 8.68 7.28 -8.42
CA VAL A 83 8.05 6.16 -9.16
C VAL A 83 9.09 5.31 -9.88
N ARG A 84 10.16 5.89 -10.45
CA ARG A 84 11.27 5.09 -11.04
C ARG A 84 11.95 4.21 -10.00
N ALA A 85 12.25 4.75 -8.82
CA ALA A 85 12.85 3.98 -7.73
C ALA A 85 11.91 2.87 -7.24
N LEU A 86 10.60 3.13 -7.15
CA LEU A 86 9.61 2.10 -6.84
C LEU A 86 9.63 0.97 -7.87
N LEU A 87 9.72 1.30 -9.17
CA LEU A 87 9.77 0.29 -10.22
C LEU A 87 11.06 -0.56 -10.17
N GLU A 88 12.21 0.04 -9.86
CA GLU A 88 13.47 -0.70 -9.63
C GLU A 88 13.35 -1.63 -8.40
N TYR A 89 12.72 -1.17 -7.32
CA TYR A 89 12.45 -1.98 -6.14
C TYR A 89 11.55 -3.18 -6.48
N LEU A 90 10.43 -2.94 -7.18
CA LEU A 90 9.50 -4.01 -7.57
C LEU A 90 10.12 -5.01 -8.55
N ARG A 91 11.14 -4.62 -9.31
CA ARG A 91 11.94 -5.54 -10.15
C ARG A 91 13.06 -6.26 -9.41
N GLY A 92 13.29 -5.96 -8.13
CA GLY A 92 14.40 -6.50 -7.34
C GLY A 92 15.77 -5.92 -7.70
N GLU A 93 15.80 -4.81 -8.44
CA GLU A 93 17.03 -4.11 -8.86
C GLU A 93 17.52 -3.14 -7.77
N LEU A 94 16.61 -2.70 -6.89
CA LEU A 94 16.89 -1.78 -5.79
C LEU A 94 16.59 -2.44 -4.45
N ILE A 95 17.57 -2.43 -3.55
CA ILE A 95 17.40 -2.84 -2.15
C ILE A 95 17.23 -1.57 -1.30
N PRO A 96 16.06 -1.34 -0.68
CA PRO A 96 15.84 -0.18 0.18
C PRO A 96 16.78 -0.21 1.38
N LYS A 97 17.46 0.91 1.65
CA LYS A 97 18.34 1.09 2.83
C LYS A 97 17.82 2.15 3.80
N GLY A 98 16.70 2.79 3.48
CA GLY A 98 16.09 3.80 4.31
C GLY A 98 15.55 3.20 5.61
N MET A 99 15.52 4.02 6.65
CA MET A 99 14.81 3.71 7.90
C MET A 99 13.62 4.65 8.01
N ILE A 100 12.52 4.17 8.58
CA ILE A 100 11.33 5.00 8.82
C ILE A 100 11.72 6.13 9.79
N PRO A 101 11.53 7.41 9.43
CA PRO A 101 12.02 8.55 10.22
C PRO A 101 11.02 9.00 11.30
N VAL A 102 10.02 8.19 11.61
CA VAL A 102 8.99 8.47 12.63
C VAL A 102 8.92 7.33 13.63
N SER A 103 8.50 7.68 14.84
CA SER A 103 8.11 6.71 15.85
C SER A 103 6.60 6.54 15.84
N TYR A 104 6.14 5.31 16.04
CA TYR A 104 4.75 5.00 16.32
C TYR A 104 4.63 4.86 17.83
N GLU A 105 3.84 5.72 18.47
CA GLU A 105 3.54 5.67 19.91
C GLU A 105 2.17 5.02 20.15
#